data_AF-A0A971AV56-F1
#
_entry.id   AF-A0A971AV56-F1
#
_cell.length_a   1.000
_cell.length_b   1.000
_cell.length_c   1.000
_cell.angle_alpha   90.00
_cell.angle_beta   90.00
_cell.angle_gamma   90.00
#
_symmetry.space_group_name_H-M   'P 1'
#
loop_
_entity.id
_entity.type
_entity.pdbx_description
1 polymer ?
#
loop_
_entity_poly.entity_id
_entity_poly.type
_entity_poly.pdbx_seq_one_letter_code
_entity_poly.pdbx_strand_id
1 'polypeptide(L)'
;MQEKQDRLLGILPDVRIRDPFILPDPATRTYYLVTSRTWLAAGSQGVDVYTSPDLRAWSGPRPVFEVPQSFWGDQAVWAPEMHAYRGRYYLFMTFTGQELAPRPPNWSKLEQRGTQVLVADSPLGPFLPFQNRAHTPADWMALDGTLWVEDGQPYMVFCHEWIQVKDGTMELV
;
A
#
# COMPACT_ATOMS: atom_id res chain seq x y z
N MET A 1 -25.41 28.84 14.39
CA MET A 1 -24.68 29.04 13.12
C MET A 1 -23.19 28.88 13.42
N GLN A 2 -22.76 27.66 13.73
CA GLN A 2 -21.44 27.32 14.25
C GLN A 2 -20.94 26.10 13.46
N GLU A 3 -20.68 26.28 12.16
CA GLU A 3 -20.44 25.15 11.25
C GLU A 3 -19.28 25.37 10.27
N LYS A 4 -18.39 26.34 10.54
CA LYS A 4 -17.28 26.67 9.63
C LYS A 4 -15.98 27.00 10.35
N GLN A 5 -15.52 26.13 11.25
CA GLN A 5 -14.23 26.34 11.90
C GLN A 5 -13.30 25.12 12.01
N ASP A 6 -13.53 24.06 11.21
CA ASP A 6 -12.58 22.95 11.06
C ASP A 6 -12.21 22.67 9.59
N ARG A 7 -12.16 23.71 8.74
CA ARG A 7 -11.39 23.58 7.49
C ARG A 7 -9.92 23.67 7.86
N LEU A 8 -9.33 22.52 8.16
CA LEU A 8 -7.88 22.33 8.23
C LEU A 8 -7.27 22.68 6.86
N LEU A 9 -7.02 23.98 6.67
CA LEU A 9 -6.20 24.51 5.60
C LEU A 9 -4.76 24.09 5.88
N GLY A 10 -4.23 23.19 5.05
CA GLY A 10 -2.78 22.99 4.95
C GLY A 10 -2.22 21.73 5.60
N ILE A 11 -2.78 20.55 5.30
CA ILE A 11 -2.14 19.28 5.65
C ILE A 11 -0.81 19.08 4.88
N LEU A 12 -0.69 19.58 3.64
CA LEU A 12 0.47 19.28 2.78
C LEU A 12 1.85 19.74 3.31
N PRO A 13 2.06 20.96 3.85
CA PRO A 13 3.39 21.38 4.30
C PRO A 13 3.93 20.60 5.52
N ASP A 14 3.04 20.06 6.37
CA ASP A 14 3.42 19.36 7.61
C ASP A 14 3.39 17.84 7.48
N VAL A 15 2.79 17.31 6.42
CA VAL A 15 2.70 15.87 6.21
C VAL A 15 4.00 15.29 5.67
N ARG A 16 4.59 14.40 6.47
CA ARG A 16 5.82 13.67 6.15
C ARG A 16 5.46 12.26 5.68
N ILE A 17 5.31 12.10 4.37
CA ILE A 17 4.96 10.83 3.72
C ILE A 17 6.01 10.47 2.67
N ARG A 18 6.20 9.18 2.46
CA ARG A 18 6.85 8.59 1.29
C ARG A 18 5.84 7.78 0.49
N ASP A 19 6.09 7.68 -0.80
CA ASP A 19 5.32 6.87 -1.74
C ASP A 19 3.79 7.18 -1.71
N PRO A 20 3.39 8.47 -1.79
CA PRO A 20 1.98 8.84 -1.73
C PRO A 20 1.24 8.37 -3.00
N PHE A 21 0.20 7.56 -2.83
CA PHE A 21 -0.73 7.21 -3.90
C PHE A 21 -2.07 7.93 -3.70
N ILE A 22 -2.63 8.51 -4.77
CA ILE A 22 -3.95 9.16 -4.73
C ILE A 22 -4.92 8.41 -5.64
N LEU A 23 -6.00 7.87 -5.05
CA LEU A 23 -7.15 7.39 -5.81
C LEU A 23 -8.14 8.55 -6.01
N PRO A 24 -8.34 9.05 -7.24
CA PRO A 24 -9.52 9.85 -7.57
C PRO A 24 -10.72 8.92 -7.72
N ASP A 25 -11.74 9.06 -6.87
CA ASP A 25 -12.94 8.24 -6.93
C ASP A 25 -14.16 9.06 -7.37
N PRO A 26 -14.65 8.87 -8.61
CA PRO A 26 -15.85 9.53 -9.11
C PRO A 26 -17.14 9.14 -8.37
N ALA A 27 -17.21 7.93 -7.80
CA ALA A 27 -18.42 7.43 -7.14
C ALA A 27 -18.71 8.22 -5.85
N THR A 28 -17.66 8.55 -5.10
CA THR A 28 -17.73 9.35 -3.87
C THR A 28 -17.39 10.82 -4.08
N ARG A 29 -16.92 11.21 -5.27
CA ARG A 29 -16.39 12.55 -5.60
C ARG A 29 -15.31 13.00 -4.62
N THR A 30 -14.43 12.08 -4.25
CA THR A 30 -13.39 12.27 -3.24
C THR A 30 -12.05 11.75 -3.75
N TYR A 31 -10.97 12.43 -3.38
CA TYR A 31 -9.60 11.96 -3.52
C TYR A 31 -9.16 11.27 -2.24
N TYR A 32 -8.54 10.11 -2.36
CA TYR A 32 -8.03 9.33 -1.24
C TYR A 32 -6.51 9.23 -1.35
N LEU A 33 -5.79 9.90 -0.46
CA LEU A 33 -4.35 9.78 -0.31
C LEU A 33 -4.04 8.63 0.64
N VAL A 34 -3.35 7.61 0.12
CA VAL A 34 -3.04 6.36 0.79
C VAL A 34 -1.60 6.39 1.26
N THR A 35 -1.36 5.98 2.51
CA THR A 35 -0.05 6.14 3.16
C THR A 35 0.26 4.95 4.05
N SER A 36 1.53 4.56 4.09
CA SER A 36 2.00 3.53 5.04
C SER A 36 2.03 4.10 6.45
N ARG A 37 1.39 3.41 7.39
CA ARG A 37 1.53 3.65 8.82
C ARG A 37 2.63 2.73 9.37
N THR A 38 3.66 3.32 9.98
CA THR A 38 4.78 2.57 10.55
C THR A 38 4.72 2.51 12.08
N TRP A 39 5.29 1.45 12.65
CA TRP A 39 5.30 1.26 14.10
C TRP A 39 5.95 2.44 14.84
N LEU A 40 7.07 2.95 14.32
CA LEU A 40 7.78 4.11 14.88
C LEU A 40 6.90 5.37 14.94
N ALA A 41 6.01 5.55 13.96
CA ALA A 41 5.15 6.73 13.89
C ALA A 41 3.87 6.60 14.73
N ALA A 42 3.31 5.39 14.87
CA ALA A 42 1.94 5.21 15.37
C ALA A 42 1.74 4.03 16.35
N GLY A 43 2.81 3.36 16.79
CA GLY A 43 2.75 2.19 17.68
C GLY A 43 2.06 0.97 17.06
N SER A 44 1.93 0.96 15.74
CA SER A 44 1.18 -0.02 14.93
C SER A 44 1.59 0.09 13.46
N GLN A 45 1.40 -0.97 12.67
CA GLN A 45 1.71 -0.97 11.22
C GLN A 45 0.44 -1.14 10.38
N GLY A 46 0.39 -0.54 9.19
CA GLY A 46 -0.74 -0.73 8.28
C GLY A 46 -0.89 0.42 7.29
N VAL A 47 -2.13 0.79 7.01
CA VAL A 47 -2.46 1.85 6.05
C VAL A 47 -3.41 2.87 6.67
N ASP A 48 -3.04 4.12 6.47
CA ASP A 48 -3.86 5.28 6.75
C ASP A 48 -4.28 5.97 5.45
N VAL A 49 -5.49 6.53 5.44
CA VAL A 49 -6.05 7.29 4.32
C VAL A 49 -6.45 8.69 4.75
N TYR A 50 -6.05 9.68 3.95
CA TYR A 50 -6.58 11.04 4.00
C TYR A 50 -7.58 11.24 2.86
N THR A 51 -8.61 12.04 3.10
CA THR A 51 -9.63 12.37 2.09
C THR A 51 -9.57 13.84 1.72
N SER A 52 -9.78 14.16 0.45
CA SER A 52 -9.89 15.54 -0.02
C SER A 52 -10.95 15.69 -1.10
N PRO A 53 -11.72 16.79 -1.11
CA PRO A 53 -12.60 17.10 -2.23
C PRO A 53 -11.86 17.79 -3.40
N ASP A 54 -10.66 18.33 -3.19
CA ASP A 54 -10.03 19.29 -4.10
C ASP A 54 -8.49 19.22 -4.19
N LEU A 55 -7.88 18.22 -3.57
CA LEU A 55 -6.42 18.03 -3.42
C LEU A 55 -5.69 19.11 -2.60
N ARG A 56 -6.43 20.08 -2.03
CA ARG A 56 -5.87 21.21 -1.26
C ARG A 56 -6.21 21.07 0.22
N ALA A 57 -7.48 20.86 0.52
CA ALA A 57 -7.96 20.63 1.87
C ALA A 57 -8.07 19.11 2.10
N TRP A 58 -7.40 18.61 3.14
CA TRP A 58 -7.39 17.19 3.46
C TRP A 58 -7.96 16.98 4.87
N SER A 59 -8.61 15.84 5.07
CA SER A 59 -9.10 15.35 6.37
C SER A 59 -8.52 13.97 6.63
N GLY A 60 -8.22 13.66 7.89
CA GLY A 60 -7.58 12.39 8.29
C GLY A 60 -6.30 12.62 9.12
N PRO A 61 -5.45 11.59 9.30
CA PRO A 61 -5.57 10.25 8.71
C PRO A 61 -6.68 9.41 9.35
N ARG A 62 -7.22 8.45 8.59
CA ARG A 62 -8.06 7.36 9.11
C ARG A 62 -7.38 6.02 8.83
N PRO A 63 -7.19 5.13 9.83
CA PRO A 63 -6.70 3.78 9.58
C PRO A 63 -7.74 2.97 8.82
N VAL A 64 -7.31 2.33 7.73
CA VAL A 64 -8.15 1.46 6.87
C VAL A 64 -7.68 0.01 6.86
N PHE A 65 -6.45 -0.24 7.30
CA PHE A 65 -5.87 -1.56 7.51
C PHE A 65 -4.86 -1.51 8.66
N GLU A 66 -4.89 -2.52 9.53
CA GLU A 66 -3.89 -2.75 10.57
C GLU A 66 -3.33 -4.16 10.39
N VAL A 67 -1.99 -4.28 10.42
CA VAL A 67 -1.29 -5.57 10.32
C VAL A 67 -1.66 -6.42 11.55
N PRO A 68 -2.36 -7.56 11.38
CA PRO A 68 -2.65 -8.46 12.48
C PRO A 68 -1.38 -9.16 12.99
N GLN A 69 -1.38 -9.61 14.26
CA GLN A 69 -0.22 -10.31 14.84
C GLN A 69 0.15 -11.62 14.10
N SER A 70 -0.82 -12.28 13.45
CA SER A 70 -0.60 -13.52 12.70
C SER A 70 -0.26 -13.29 11.21
N PHE A 71 -0.03 -12.04 10.80
CA PHE A 71 0.26 -11.70 9.41
C PHE A 71 1.67 -12.14 9.03
N TRP A 72 1.85 -12.66 7.81
CA TRP A 72 3.16 -13.15 7.35
C TRP A 72 4.21 -12.04 7.25
N GLY A 73 3.77 -10.81 6.98
CA GLY A 73 4.59 -9.64 6.71
C GLY A 73 4.53 -8.63 7.85
N ASP A 74 5.28 -8.88 8.91
CA ASP A 74 5.26 -8.10 10.16
C ASP A 74 6.51 -7.24 10.38
N GLN A 75 7.52 -7.34 9.51
CA GLN A 75 8.78 -6.59 9.67
C GLN A 75 8.64 -5.16 9.16
N ALA A 76 8.03 -4.97 7.99
CA ALA A 76 7.88 -3.67 7.36
C ALA A 76 6.69 -3.62 6.39
N VAL A 77 6.11 -2.43 6.24
CA VAL A 77 5.01 -2.11 5.30
C VAL A 77 5.37 -0.89 4.46
N TRP A 78 5.35 -1.01 3.13
CA TRP A 78 5.80 0.04 2.20
C TRP A 78 4.82 0.28 1.04
N ALA A 79 4.89 1.51 0.51
CA ALA A 79 4.29 1.94 -0.76
C ALA A 79 2.88 1.40 -1.05
N PRO A 80 1.87 1.74 -0.23
CA PRO A 80 0.52 1.29 -0.48
C PRO A 80 -0.13 2.04 -1.64
N GLU A 81 -0.74 1.30 -2.57
CA GLU A 81 -1.61 1.84 -3.61
C GLU A 81 -3.04 1.33 -3.44
N MET A 82 -4.03 2.17 -3.78
CA MET A 82 -5.44 1.77 -3.73
C MET A 82 -6.11 1.94 -5.08
N HIS A 83 -6.68 0.87 -5.60
CA HIS A 83 -7.29 0.81 -6.92
C HIS A 83 -8.78 0.48 -6.80
N ALA A 84 -9.62 1.22 -7.52
CA ALA A 84 -11.02 0.85 -7.70
C ALA A 84 -11.14 -0.06 -8.93
N TYR A 85 -11.67 -1.27 -8.74
CA TYR A 85 -11.82 -2.25 -9.82
C TYR A 85 -13.10 -3.06 -9.63
N ARG A 86 -13.93 -3.17 -10.69
CA ARG A 86 -15.19 -3.95 -10.69
C ARG A 86 -16.07 -3.75 -9.45
N GLY A 87 -16.21 -2.49 -9.00
CA GLY A 87 -17.09 -2.10 -7.89
C GLY A 87 -16.53 -2.36 -6.48
N ARG A 88 -15.27 -2.77 -6.36
CA ARG A 88 -14.58 -2.94 -5.07
C ARG A 88 -13.25 -2.17 -5.06
N TYR A 89 -12.65 -2.08 -3.88
CA TYR A 89 -11.39 -1.38 -3.65
C TYR A 89 -10.30 -2.38 -3.29
N TYR A 90 -9.15 -2.26 -3.93
CA TYR A 90 -8.03 -3.17 -3.80
C TYR A 90 -6.82 -2.39 -3.32
N LEU A 91 -6.26 -2.82 -2.21
CA LEU A 91 -5.04 -2.23 -1.66
C LEU A 91 -3.86 -3.12 -1.98
N PHE A 92 -2.88 -2.59 -2.68
CA PHE A 92 -1.61 -3.22 -2.98
C PHE A 92 -0.61 -2.67 -2.00
N MET A 93 0.01 -3.52 -1.19
CA MET A 93 1.02 -3.08 -0.24
C MET A 93 2.19 -4.05 -0.19
N THR A 94 3.39 -3.51 -0.14
CA THR A 94 4.61 -4.29 0.00
C THR A 94 4.83 -4.61 1.46
N PHE A 95 5.01 -5.89 1.76
CA PHE A 95 5.33 -6.37 3.10
C PHE A 95 6.68 -7.08 3.11
N THR A 96 7.41 -6.94 4.21
CA THR A 96 8.58 -7.78 4.51
C THR A 96 8.22 -8.76 5.64
N GLY A 97 8.43 -10.05 5.40
CA GLY A 97 8.18 -11.12 6.38
C GLY A 97 9.46 -11.61 7.06
N GLN A 98 9.36 -12.68 7.84
CA GLN A 98 10.49 -13.24 8.60
C GLN A 98 11.27 -14.32 7.85
N GLU A 99 10.67 -14.92 6.81
CA GLU A 99 11.33 -15.96 6.02
C GLU A 99 12.51 -15.38 5.23
N LEU A 100 13.56 -16.18 5.02
CA LEU A 100 14.74 -15.72 4.29
C LEU A 100 14.55 -15.90 2.79
N ALA A 101 14.83 -14.84 2.03
CA ALA A 101 14.85 -14.88 0.58
C ALA A 101 16.15 -15.52 0.04
N PRO A 102 16.09 -16.15 -1.15
CA PRO A 102 17.29 -16.48 -1.91
C PRO A 102 18.13 -15.22 -2.16
N ARG A 103 19.46 -15.35 -2.14
CA ARG A 103 20.39 -14.21 -2.28
C ARG A 103 21.68 -14.59 -3.00
N PRO A 104 22.41 -13.60 -3.56
CA PRO A 104 23.76 -13.82 -4.04
C PRO A 104 24.71 -14.31 -2.94
N PRO A 105 25.71 -15.15 -3.27
CA PRO A 105 26.80 -15.49 -2.35
C PRO A 105 27.48 -14.22 -1.81
N ASN A 106 27.86 -14.24 -0.53
CA ASN A 106 28.55 -13.15 0.18
C ASN A 106 27.73 -11.88 0.48
N TRP A 107 26.44 -11.86 0.19
CA TRP A 107 25.55 -10.78 0.62
C TRP A 107 25.01 -11.02 2.05
N SER A 108 24.48 -9.99 2.69
CA SER A 108 23.76 -10.15 3.97
C SER A 108 22.52 -11.03 3.79
N LYS A 109 22.04 -11.64 4.88
CA LYS A 109 20.73 -12.31 4.85
C LYS A 109 19.66 -11.31 4.43
N LEU A 110 18.73 -11.77 3.60
CA LEU A 110 17.61 -10.97 3.12
C LEU A 110 16.33 -11.64 3.59
N GLU A 111 15.41 -10.84 4.08
CA GLU A 111 14.05 -11.25 4.43
C GLU A 111 13.16 -11.20 3.20
N GLN A 112 12.22 -12.14 3.08
CA GLN A 112 11.30 -12.19 1.97
C GLN A 112 10.43 -10.93 1.95
N ARG A 113 10.34 -10.32 0.77
CA ARG A 113 9.54 -9.14 0.51
C ARG A 113 8.66 -9.38 -0.70
N GLY A 114 7.41 -8.93 -0.62
CA GLY A 114 6.46 -9.08 -1.71
C GLY A 114 5.25 -8.19 -1.54
N THR A 115 4.59 -7.89 -2.66
CA THR A 115 3.33 -7.16 -2.64
C THR A 115 2.17 -8.11 -2.41
N GLN A 116 1.27 -7.76 -1.51
CA GLN A 116 0.02 -8.48 -1.27
C GLN A 116 -1.17 -7.56 -1.57
N VAL A 117 -2.20 -8.16 -2.17
CA VAL A 117 -3.47 -7.49 -2.44
C VAL A 117 -4.46 -7.76 -1.30
N LEU A 118 -5.07 -6.69 -0.80
CA LEU A 118 -6.19 -6.71 0.15
C LEU A 118 -7.43 -6.11 -0.52
N VAL A 119 -8.61 -6.42 -0.02
CA VAL A 119 -9.89 -5.98 -0.63
C VAL A 119 -10.85 -5.40 0.40
N ALA A 120 -11.61 -4.40 -0.03
CA ALA A 120 -12.71 -3.79 0.70
C ALA A 120 -13.88 -3.44 -0.24
N ASP A 121 -15.07 -3.31 0.33
CA ASP A 121 -16.25 -2.80 -0.39
C ASP A 121 -16.34 -1.27 -0.36
N SER A 122 -15.45 -0.61 0.39
CA SER A 122 -15.38 0.85 0.58
C SER A 122 -13.92 1.31 0.50
N PRO A 123 -13.63 2.52 -0.03
CA PRO A 123 -12.26 3.06 -0.06
C PRO A 123 -11.72 3.35 1.35
N LEU A 124 -12.59 3.37 2.36
CA LEU A 124 -12.23 3.54 3.76
C LEU A 124 -12.20 2.22 4.54
N GLY A 125 -12.14 1.10 3.84
CA GLY A 125 -12.02 -0.23 4.44
C GLY A 125 -13.30 -0.72 5.15
N PRO A 126 -13.16 -1.73 6.03
CA PRO A 126 -11.91 -2.41 6.37
C PRO A 126 -11.36 -3.20 5.18
N PHE A 127 -10.05 -3.10 4.94
CA PHE A 127 -9.37 -3.96 3.97
C PHE A 127 -9.01 -5.30 4.59
N LEU A 128 -9.29 -6.37 3.87
CA LEU A 128 -9.03 -7.73 4.30
C LEU A 128 -8.13 -8.46 3.28
N PRO A 129 -7.15 -9.26 3.73
CA PRO A 129 -6.33 -10.05 2.83
C PRO A 129 -7.17 -11.14 2.15
N PHE A 130 -6.92 -11.43 0.87
CA PHE A 130 -7.46 -12.62 0.21
C PHE A 130 -6.87 -13.92 0.79
N GLN A 131 -5.57 -13.87 1.10
CA GLN A 131 -4.73 -14.96 1.57
C GLN A 131 -3.63 -14.35 2.44
N ASN A 132 -3.08 -15.06 3.43
CA ASN A 132 -1.99 -14.55 4.27
C ASN A 132 -0.60 -14.81 3.67
N ARG A 133 -0.33 -14.26 2.47
CA ARG A 133 0.96 -14.33 1.76
C ARG A 133 1.05 -13.25 0.69
N ALA A 134 2.25 -12.98 0.18
CA ALA A 134 2.45 -12.16 -1.02
C ALA A 134 1.73 -12.75 -2.25
N HIS A 135 1.34 -11.88 -3.17
CA HIS A 135 0.80 -12.25 -4.49
C HIS A 135 1.87 -12.18 -5.59
N THR A 136 3.05 -11.61 -5.30
CA THR A 136 4.25 -11.74 -6.12
C THR A 136 4.86 -13.16 -5.98
N PRO A 137 5.70 -13.62 -6.93
CA PRO A 137 6.35 -14.94 -6.85
C PRO A 137 7.10 -15.16 -5.53
N ALA A 138 6.94 -16.34 -4.92
CA ALA A 138 7.43 -16.60 -3.57
C ALA A 138 8.97 -16.65 -3.47
N ASP A 139 9.65 -17.04 -4.54
CA ASP A 139 11.11 -17.11 -4.62
C ASP A 139 11.75 -15.75 -4.96
N TRP A 140 10.94 -14.73 -5.24
CA TRP A 140 11.40 -13.40 -5.62
C TRP A 140 11.26 -12.43 -4.45
N MET A 141 12.31 -11.65 -4.21
CA MET A 141 12.17 -10.40 -3.49
C MET A 141 11.53 -9.40 -4.43
N ALA A 142 10.30 -9.01 -4.12
CA ALA A 142 9.51 -8.14 -4.95
C ALA A 142 8.93 -6.99 -4.13
N LEU A 143 8.70 -5.86 -4.79
CA LEU A 143 8.12 -4.67 -4.17
C LEU A 143 7.36 -3.82 -5.19
N ASP A 144 6.63 -2.85 -4.67
CA ASP A 144 5.95 -1.78 -5.39
C ASP A 144 4.98 -2.27 -6.49
N GLY A 145 4.23 -3.31 -6.17
CA GLY A 145 3.19 -3.82 -7.07
C GLY A 145 2.06 -2.81 -7.29
N THR A 146 1.74 -2.54 -8.55
CA THR A 146 0.66 -1.66 -9.01
C THR A 146 -0.31 -2.42 -9.93
N LEU A 147 -1.56 -1.97 -10.00
CA LEU A 147 -2.56 -2.55 -10.89
C LEU A 147 -2.42 -1.98 -12.31
N TRP A 148 -2.29 -2.87 -13.29
CA TRP A 148 -2.45 -2.56 -14.71
C TRP A 148 -3.63 -3.36 -15.27
N VAL A 149 -4.50 -2.72 -16.05
CA VAL A 149 -5.62 -3.42 -16.70
C VAL A 149 -5.52 -3.19 -18.19
N GLU A 150 -5.31 -4.28 -18.94
CA GLU A 150 -5.25 -4.28 -20.40
C GLU A 150 -6.36 -5.16 -20.95
N ASP A 151 -7.19 -4.63 -21.85
CA ASP A 151 -8.31 -5.34 -22.47
C ASP A 151 -9.25 -6.07 -21.47
N GLY A 152 -9.40 -5.47 -20.28
CA GLY A 152 -10.24 -5.99 -19.19
C GLY A 152 -9.58 -7.07 -18.33
N GLN A 153 -8.37 -7.50 -18.67
CA GLN A 153 -7.54 -8.41 -17.89
C GLN A 153 -6.69 -7.61 -16.89
N PRO A 154 -6.80 -7.88 -15.58
CA PRO A 154 -5.93 -7.29 -14.58
C PRO A 154 -4.58 -8.00 -14.51
N TYR A 155 -3.54 -7.21 -14.28
CA TYR A 155 -2.16 -7.61 -14.01
C TYR A 155 -1.64 -6.83 -12.79
N MET A 156 -0.77 -7.45 -12.00
CA MET A 156 0.09 -6.71 -11.08
C MET A 156 1.43 -6.48 -11.76
N VAL A 157 1.81 -5.23 -11.98
CA VAL A 157 3.18 -4.86 -12.40
C VAL A 157 3.99 -4.54 -11.16
N PHE A 158 5.19 -5.10 -11.00
CA PHE A 158 6.00 -4.95 -9.79
C PHE A 158 7.50 -4.97 -10.11
N CYS A 159 8.34 -4.64 -9.12
CA CYS A 159 9.79 -4.67 -9.25
C CYS A 159 10.36 -6.01 -8.74
N HIS A 160 11.20 -6.69 -9.52
CA HIS A 160 12.12 -7.71 -9.01
C HIS A 160 13.32 -6.99 -8.39
N GLU A 161 13.50 -7.12 -7.09
CA GLU A 161 14.38 -6.25 -6.35
C GLU A 161 15.86 -6.49 -6.65
N TRP A 162 16.56 -5.40 -6.96
CA TRP A 162 17.99 -5.40 -7.29
C TRP A 162 18.87 -6.04 -6.20
N ILE A 163 18.46 -6.03 -4.92
CA ILE A 163 19.27 -6.68 -3.87
C ILE A 163 19.31 -8.21 -4.01
N GLN A 164 18.33 -8.79 -4.70
CA GLN A 164 18.31 -10.21 -5.02
C GLN A 164 19.01 -10.49 -6.36
N VAL A 165 18.74 -9.70 -7.40
CA VAL A 165 19.17 -9.96 -8.79
C VAL A 165 20.27 -9.05 -9.33
N LYS A 166 20.81 -8.14 -8.51
CA LYS A 166 21.81 -7.10 -8.80
C LYS A 166 21.31 -5.96 -9.70
N ASP A 167 20.66 -6.30 -10.80
CA ASP A 167 20.04 -5.35 -11.72
C ASP A 167 18.53 -5.60 -11.69
N GLY A 168 17.78 -4.70 -11.06
CA GLY A 168 16.35 -4.90 -10.82
C GLY A 168 15.55 -4.85 -12.12
N THR A 169 14.45 -5.60 -12.18
CA THR A 169 13.58 -5.67 -13.36
C THR A 169 12.16 -5.24 -13.04
N MET A 170 11.40 -4.90 -14.08
CA MET A 170 9.95 -4.71 -13.99
C MET A 170 9.27 -5.95 -14.54
N GLU A 171 8.35 -6.50 -13.78
CA GLU A 171 7.75 -7.81 -14.00
C GLU A 171 6.24 -7.71 -13.85
N LEU A 172 5.51 -8.71 -14.35
CA LEU A 172 4.05 -8.76 -14.22
C LEU A 172 3.55 -10.16 -13.89
N VAL A 173 2.45 -10.23 -13.14
CA VAL A 173 1.71 -11.46 -12.81
C VAL A 173 0.21 -11.27 -12.97
#